data_AF-A0A6V7U5G1-F1
#
_entry.id   AF-A0A6V7U5G1-F1
#
_cell.length_a   1.000
_cell.length_b   1.000
_cell.length_c   1.000
_cell.angle_alpha   90.00
_cell.angle_beta   90.00
_cell.angle_gamma   90.00
#
_symmetry.space_group_name_H-M   'P 1'
#
loop_
_entity.id
_entity.type
_entity.pdbx_description
1 polymer ?
#
loop_
_entity_poly.entity_id
_entity_poly.type
_entity_poly.pdbx_seq_one_letter_code
_entity_poly.pdbx_strand_id
1 'polypeptide(L)' 'MVWPVKSPDLSPIENVWSMLVRDIYAEGKQFGTVSELKVAISAAWGRLSQVKVAELIEGMDKRMLEVIRNNGGLTHY' A
#
# COMPACT_ATOMS: atom_id res chain seq x y z
N MET A 1 14.23 14.58 -0.49
CA MET A 1 13.43 14.07 0.65
C MET A 1 14.25 12.99 1.33
N VAL A 2 14.36 12.99 2.66
CA VAL A 2 15.11 11.98 3.41
C VAL A 2 14.10 10.95 3.92
N TRP A 3 14.25 9.68 3.52
CA TRP A 3 13.43 8.59 4.03
C TRP A 3 14.20 7.85 5.14
N PRO A 4 13.60 7.63 6.32
CA PRO A 4 14.27 6.87 7.37
C PRO A 4 14.44 5.40 6.96
N VAL A 5 15.59 4.83 7.31
CA VAL A 5 15.90 3.43 7.01
C VAL A 5 15.00 2.51 7.84
N LYS A 6 14.53 1.41 7.25
CA LYS A 6 13.65 0.41 7.89
C LYS A 6 12.27 0.94 8.31
N SER A 7 11.73 1.93 7.59
CA SER A 7 10.38 2.46 7.83
C SER A 7 9.43 2.17 6.66
N PRO A 8 9.05 0.90 6.41
CA PRO A 8 8.01 0.57 5.45
C PRO A 8 6.62 1.04 5.91
N ASP A 9 6.40 1.11 7.21
CA ASP A 9 5.17 1.59 7.87
C ASP A 9 4.86 3.06 7.51
N LEU A 10 5.89 3.83 7.20
CA LEU A 10 5.74 5.19 6.70
C LEU A 10 5.39 5.27 5.22
N SER A 11 5.54 4.20 4.45
CA SER A 11 5.47 4.26 2.98
C SER A 11 4.03 4.00 2.51
N PRO A 12 3.32 4.99 1.95
CA PRO A 12 1.94 4.80 1.51
C PRO A 12 1.79 3.74 0.41
N ILE A 13 2.87 3.46 -0.34
CA ILE A 13 2.85 2.48 -1.41
C ILE A 13 2.65 1.05 -0.90
N GLU A 14 3.04 0.75 0.34
CA GLU A 14 2.83 -0.57 0.95
C GLU A 14 1.32 -0.85 1.13
N ASN A 15 0.55 0.19 1.47
CA ASN A 15 -0.91 0.10 1.53
C ASN A 15 -1.51 -0.08 0.14
N VAL A 16 -0.96 0.59 -0.89
CA VAL A 16 -1.39 0.41 -2.29
C VAL A 16 -1.13 -1.03 -2.75
N TRP A 17 0.06 -1.59 -2.48
CA TRP A 17 0.35 -2.99 -2.78
C TRP A 17 -0.62 -3.94 -2.09
N SER A 18 -0.93 -3.69 -0.82
CA SER A 18 -1.92 -4.46 -0.07
C SER A 18 -3.32 -4.39 -0.69
N MET A 19 -3.73 -3.22 -1.20
CA MET A 19 -5.01 -3.07 -1.91
C MET A 19 -5.04 -3.86 -3.21
N LEU A 20 -3.96 -3.82 -3.99
CA LEU A 20 -3.87 -4.57 -5.26
C LEU A 20 -3.89 -6.07 -5.01
N VAL A 21 -3.14 -6.57 -4.03
CA VAL A 21 -3.13 -8.00 -3.68
C VAL A 21 -4.52 -8.47 -3.28
N ARG A 22 -5.25 -7.69 -2.47
CA ARG A 22 -6.63 -8.01 -2.08
C ARG A 22 -7.59 -8.07 -3.27
N ASP A 23 -7.45 -7.18 -4.26
CA ASP A 23 -8.29 -7.18 -5.46
C ASP A 23 -7.93 -8.33 -6.41
N ILE A 24 -6.63 -8.56 -6.64
CA ILE A 24 -6.13 -9.58 -7.58
C ILE A 24 -6.49 -11.01 -7.12
N TYR A 25 -6.34 -11.28 -5.82
CA TYR A 25 -6.57 -12.59 -5.22
C TYR A 25 -7.93 -12.70 -4.51
N ALA A 26 -8.84 -11.75 -4.74
CA ALA A 26 -10.20 -11.81 -4.22
C ALA A 26 -10.85 -13.18 -4.55
N GLU A 27 -11.65 -13.68 -3.62
CA GLU A 27 -12.39 -14.95 -3.78
C GLU A 27 -11.48 -16.17 -4.05
N GLY A 28 -10.21 -16.09 -3.65
CA GLY A 28 -9.26 -17.20 -3.78
C GLY A 28 -8.73 -17.40 -5.20
N LYS A 29 -8.93 -16.42 -6.10
CA LYS A 29 -8.46 -16.48 -7.49
C LYS A 29 -6.98 -16.84 -7.59
N GLN A 30 -6.65 -17.79 -8.46
CA GLN A 30 -5.28 -18.22 -8.75
C GLN A 30 -4.94 -17.95 -10.22
N PHE A 31 -3.63 -17.92 -10.52
CA PHE A 31 -3.11 -17.69 -11.88
C PHE A 31 -2.17 -18.82 -12.25
N GLY A 32 -2.33 -19.37 -13.46
CA GLY A 32 -1.50 -20.47 -13.95
C GLY A 32 -0.21 -19.99 -14.61
N THR A 33 -0.16 -18.73 -15.04
CA THR A 33 1.02 -18.15 -15.71
C THR A 33 1.33 -16.72 -15.24
N VAL A 34 2.60 -16.33 -15.41
CA VAL A 34 3.04 -14.95 -15.18
C VAL A 34 2.31 -13.95 -16.09
N SER A 35 1.94 -14.36 -17.31
CA SER A 35 1.23 -13.48 -18.25
C SER A 35 -0.18 -13.15 -17.76
N GLU A 36 -0.91 -14.14 -17.26
CA GLU A 36 -2.24 -13.94 -16.67
C GLU A 36 -2.18 -13.02 -15.45
N LEU A 37 -1.19 -13.24 -14.57
CA LEU A 37 -0.99 -12.39 -13.40
C LEU A 37 -0.67 -10.94 -13.79
N LYS A 38 0.18 -10.71 -14.79
CA LYS A 38 0.49 -9.36 -15.30
C LYS A 38 -0.76 -8.63 -15.79
N VAL A 39 -1.62 -9.31 -16.57
CA VAL A 39 -2.89 -8.74 -17.04
C VAL A 39 -3.79 -8.38 -15.86
N ALA A 40 -3.89 -9.25 -14.85
CA ALA A 40 -4.68 -8.98 -13.66
C ALA A 40 -4.14 -7.80 -12.85
N ILE A 41 -2.82 -7.68 -12.68
CA ILE A 41 -2.17 -6.54 -12.02
C ILE A 41 -2.52 -5.23 -12.76
N SER A 42 -2.36 -5.17 -14.08
CA SER A 42 -2.70 -3.98 -14.86
C SER A 42 -4.17 -3.60 -14.73
N ALA A 43 -5.07 -4.59 -14.74
CA ALA A 43 -6.49 -4.35 -14.57
C ALA A 43 -6.85 -3.86 -13.15
N ALA A 44 -6.25 -4.45 -12.11
CA ALA A 44 -6.43 -4.03 -10.72
C ALA A 44 -5.90 -2.61 -10.51
N TRP A 45 -4.73 -2.29 -11.08
CA TRP A 45 -4.16 -0.95 -11.06
C TRP A 45 -5.11 0.08 -11.69
N GLY A 46 -5.70 -0.24 -12.85
CA GLY A 46 -6.67 0.64 -13.52
C GLY A 46 -7.97 0.86 -12.74
N ARG A 47 -8.34 -0.07 -11.85
CA ARG A 47 -9.51 0.05 -10.96
C ARG A 47 -9.21 0.76 -9.63
N LEU A 48 -7.94 1.02 -9.34
CA LEU A 48 -7.54 1.59 -8.05
C LEU A 48 -8.19 2.98 -7.88
N SER A 49 -8.98 3.11 -6.81
CA SER A 49 -9.67 4.37 -6.50
C SER A 49 -8.66 5.47 -6.18
N GLN A 50 -8.66 6.53 -6.97
CA GLN A 50 -7.84 7.71 -6.73
C GLN A 50 -8.20 8.39 -5.39
N VAL A 51 -9.46 8.33 -4.97
CA VAL A 51 -9.89 8.83 -3.66
C VAL A 51 -9.19 8.08 -2.53
N LYS A 52 -9.13 6.74 -2.60
CA LYS A 52 -8.44 5.94 -1.58
C LYS A 52 -6.93 6.22 -1.56
N VAL A 53 -6.32 6.46 -2.72
CA VAL A 53 -4.90 6.83 -2.79
C VAL A 53 -4.67 8.22 -2.17
N ALA A 54 -5.55 9.18 -2.44
CA ALA A 54 -5.48 10.50 -1.83
C ALA A 54 -5.61 10.42 -0.30
N GLU A 55 -6.58 9.66 0.21
CA GLU A 55 -6.77 9.43 1.66
C GLU A 55 -5.52 8.81 2.32
N LEU A 56 -4.82 7.91 1.64
CA LEU A 56 -3.55 7.33 2.13
C LEU A 56 -2.45 8.38 2.25
N ILE A 57 -2.36 9.29 1.28
CA ILE A 57 -1.38 10.38 1.26
C ILE A 57 -1.72 11.41 2.35
N GLU A 58 -2.99 11.82 2.46
CA GLU A 58 -3.48 12.74 3.49
C GLU A 58 -3.29 12.16 4.91
N GLY A 59 -3.30 10.84 5.05
CA GLY A 59 -3.04 10.15 6.31
C GLY A 59 -1.58 10.21 6.79
N MET A 60 -0.63 10.68 5.96
CA MET A 60 0.79 10.70 6.32
C MET A 60 1.09 11.51 7.58
N ASP A 61 0.41 12.63 7.79
CA ASP A 61 0.60 13.45 8.99
C ASP A 61 0.32 12.65 10.27
N LYS A 62 -0.69 11.77 10.24
CA LYS A 62 -1.02 10.90 11.38
C LYS A 62 0.09 9.88 11.65
N ARG A 63 0.67 9.27 10.60
CA ARG A 63 1.80 8.33 10.73
C ARG A 63 3.02 9.03 11.33
N MET A 64 3.33 10.22 10.85
CA MET A 64 4.46 11.01 11.35
C MET A 64 4.28 11.39 12.83
N LEU A 65 3.06 11.79 13.23
CA LEU A 65 2.75 12.07 14.63
C LEU A 65 2.92 10.83 15.51
N GLU A 66 2.59 9.64 15.00
CA GLU A 66 2.76 8.40 15.73
C GLU A 66 4.23 8.00 15.89
N VAL A 67 5.07 8.19 14.86
CA VAL A 67 6.52 8.01 14.99
C VAL A 67 7.08 8.90 16.09
N ILE A 68 6.66 10.16 16.14
CA ILE A 68 7.09 11.10 17.19
C ILE A 68 6.66 10.59 18.57
N ARG A 69 5.41 10.13 18.71
CA ARG A 69 4.90 9.55 19.97
C ARG A 69 5.65 8.28 20.37
N ASN A 70 6.09 7.50 19.40
CA ASN A 70 6.83 6.26 19.60
C ASN A 70 8.35 6.49 19.66
N ASN A 71 8.82 7.74 19.74
CA ASN A 71 10.24 8.11 19.79
C ASN A 71 11.07 7.49 18.65
N GLY A 72 10.54 7.49 17.42
CA GLY A 72 11.17 6.87 16.26
C GLY A 72 10.89 5.37 16.11
N GLY A 73 10.10 4.78 17.01
CA GLY A 73 9.63 3.40 16.92
C GLY A 73 8.56 3.17 15.85
N LEU A 74 8.21 1.91 15.65
CA LEU A 74 7.22 1.45 14.66
C LEU A 74 5.85 2.07 14.89
N THR A 75 5.14 2.38 13.81
CA THR A 75 3.71 2.71 13.85
C THR A 75 2.85 1.45 13.66
N HIS A 76 1.54 1.56 13.85
CA HIS A 76 0.59 0.48 13.55
C HIS A 76 0.26 0.31 12.05
N TYR A 77 0.85 1.13 11.19
CA TYR A 77 0.58 1.18 9.75
C TYR A 77 1.37 0.15 8.93
#